data_AF-C7GCU1-F1
#
_entry.id   AF-C7GCU1-F1
#
_cell.length_a   1.000
_cell.length_b   1.000
_cell.length_c   1.000
_cell.angle_alpha   90.00
_cell.angle_beta   90.00
_cell.angle_gamma   90.00
#
_symmetry.space_group_name_H-M   'P 1'
#
loop_
_entity.id
_entity.type
_entity.pdbx_description
1 polymer ?
#
loop_
_entity_poly.entity_id
_entity_poly.type
_entity_poly.pdbx_seq_one_letter_code
_entity_poly.pdbx_strand_id
1 'polypeptide(L)'
;MKKQAIKREKAGVDLRRRIQQLARGKFEHLKPSLSISVDKIDITAMEGNDISGDFVITSTNHVPMRGIVYSSNPRMECLTPQFEGEEIRIRYQFHSYGLIEGDIQKGEFCIVVEQGEYNLSFVVSVSKLYAESSVGKVKNLSDFARLSENDFDEAFHLFYSGKFKNIFHPDEKREMLLYEGLSKGTPSGQKVEEFLIGIHKKKRTVVSLEESSAIFYQVHENRLETFQVNRNQHGYLEIRVHSDAEFLVLKKPRVTDEMFVGSICDVEYYIVAEKMHAGRNFGKIRLEIPGQKPLIYTVCATTKQENKTKDEPVFFDIQKSRIKLMQLYLEYRLKRIVTGVWANQSGVILDHLSVLCENEKIYGLMKAQTLIINRQRQEASWILDDFKRTCEDHESPEWGYYLYLCTLMEREPSYVDRLTTEVEQIFKLHPDNSMLFWVLLFLKEEYYQKPAERLEAIRDWMRYDNSPYFYLEAYYLIWQDPYLLARLGSFEVRILYWTARWGIMTRDIAIQVAGLISEKKNIIRFYTIF
;
A
#
# COMPACT_ATOMS: atom_id res chain seq x y z
N MET A 1 23.19 39.04 -84.19
CA MET A 1 22.35 40.24 -84.45
C MET A 1 21.09 39.97 -85.27
N LYS A 2 21.12 39.26 -86.43
CA LYS A 2 19.91 39.02 -87.26
C LYS A 2 18.77 38.23 -86.59
N LYS A 3 19.04 37.26 -85.72
CA LYS A 3 17.99 36.49 -84.99
C LYS A 3 17.21 37.31 -83.95
N GLN A 4 17.82 38.33 -83.36
CA GLN A 4 17.16 39.21 -82.38
C GLN A 4 16.26 40.26 -83.06
N ALA A 5 16.63 40.72 -84.25
CA ALA A 5 15.82 41.63 -85.06
C ALA A 5 14.52 40.95 -85.54
N ILE A 6 14.61 39.72 -86.06
CA ILE A 6 13.46 38.94 -86.53
C ILE A 6 12.49 38.57 -85.38
N LYS A 7 13.02 38.33 -84.17
CA LYS A 7 12.21 38.07 -82.97
C LYS A 7 11.46 39.34 -82.51
N ARG A 8 12.09 40.52 -82.62
CA ARG A 8 11.47 41.82 -82.27
C ARG A 8 10.42 42.26 -83.30
N GLU A 9 10.65 42.01 -84.60
CA GLU A 9 9.66 42.27 -85.65
C GLU A 9 8.42 41.37 -85.51
N LYS A 10 8.60 40.05 -85.29
CA LYS A 10 7.47 39.14 -85.05
C LYS A 10 6.67 39.53 -83.79
N ALA A 11 7.33 39.92 -82.71
CA ALA A 11 6.66 40.38 -81.49
C ALA A 11 5.88 41.69 -81.70
N GLY A 12 6.39 42.63 -82.49
CA GLY A 12 5.71 43.89 -82.80
C GLY A 12 4.48 43.74 -83.70
N VAL A 13 4.51 42.78 -84.63
CA VAL A 13 3.36 42.45 -85.50
C VAL A 13 2.25 41.74 -84.72
N ASP A 14 2.62 40.83 -83.82
CA ASP A 14 1.66 40.10 -82.98
C ASP A 14 0.97 41.02 -81.95
N LEU A 15 1.71 41.98 -81.38
CA LEU A 15 1.16 42.99 -80.48
C LEU A 15 0.14 43.91 -81.18
N ARG A 16 0.44 44.38 -82.40
CA ARG A 16 -0.49 45.21 -83.19
C ARG A 16 -1.76 44.46 -83.58
N ARG A 17 -1.66 43.17 -83.92
CA ARG A 17 -2.80 42.30 -84.21
C ARG A 17 -3.67 42.08 -82.96
N ARG A 18 -3.05 41.85 -81.80
CA ARG A 18 -3.74 41.71 -80.51
C ARG A 18 -4.47 43.01 -80.11
N ILE A 19 -3.81 44.17 -80.26
CA ILE A 19 -4.42 45.49 -80.01
C ILE A 19 -5.62 45.73 -80.93
N GLN A 20 -5.54 45.35 -82.22
CA GLN A 20 -6.67 45.45 -83.15
C GLN A 20 -7.82 44.47 -82.85
N GLN A 21 -7.54 43.27 -82.34
CA GLN A 21 -8.57 42.32 -81.91
C GLN A 21 -9.31 42.83 -80.67
N LEU A 22 -8.56 43.37 -79.69
CA LEU A 22 -9.12 44.00 -78.48
C LEU A 22 -9.95 45.25 -78.82
N ALA A 23 -9.46 46.11 -79.72
CA ALA A 23 -10.19 47.30 -80.19
C ALA A 23 -11.46 46.97 -81.00
N ARG A 24 -11.60 45.73 -81.49
CA ARG A 24 -12.79 45.21 -82.19
C ARG A 24 -13.71 44.39 -81.27
N GLY A 25 -13.45 44.38 -79.96
CA GLY A 25 -14.26 43.65 -78.98
C GLY A 25 -14.14 42.11 -79.06
N LYS A 26 -13.14 41.57 -79.77
CA LYS A 26 -12.89 40.13 -79.83
C LYS A 26 -11.98 39.70 -78.68
N PHE A 27 -12.59 39.26 -77.59
CA PHE A 27 -11.92 38.65 -76.45
C PHE A 27 -11.96 37.12 -76.59
N GLU A 28 -10.98 36.52 -77.27
CA GLU A 28 -10.82 35.07 -77.29
C GLU A 28 -9.98 34.63 -76.07
N HIS A 29 -10.60 34.61 -74.89
CA HIS A 29 -10.09 33.87 -73.73
C HIS A 29 -11.07 32.74 -73.43
N LEU A 30 -10.68 31.50 -73.76
CA LEU A 30 -11.42 30.33 -73.31
C LEU A 30 -11.31 30.27 -71.79
N LYS A 31 -12.46 30.23 -71.11
CA LYS A 31 -12.50 30.06 -69.66
C LYS A 31 -11.98 28.65 -69.31
N PRO A 32 -10.95 28.51 -68.45
CA PRO A 32 -10.52 27.21 -68.00
C PRO A 32 -11.61 26.52 -67.15
N SER A 33 -11.76 25.21 -67.34
CA SER A 33 -12.69 24.40 -66.54
C SER A 33 -11.90 23.61 -65.51
N LEU A 34 -12.07 23.94 -64.22
CA LEU A 34 -11.27 23.37 -63.14
C LEU A 34 -11.87 22.09 -62.57
N SER A 35 -11.00 21.13 -62.25
CA SER A 35 -11.26 20.04 -61.32
C SER A 35 -10.20 20.03 -60.21
N ILE A 36 -10.63 19.81 -58.97
CA ILE A 36 -9.76 19.70 -57.79
C ILE A 36 -9.70 18.22 -57.39
N SER A 37 -8.53 17.73 -56.99
CA SER A 37 -8.32 16.31 -56.67
C SER A 37 -9.10 15.80 -55.45
N VAL A 38 -9.66 16.71 -54.64
CA VAL A 38 -10.39 16.42 -53.40
C VAL A 38 -11.56 17.39 -53.25
N ASP A 39 -12.66 16.93 -52.66
CA ASP A 39 -13.84 17.77 -52.37
C ASP A 39 -13.70 18.55 -51.04
N LYS A 40 -12.93 17.98 -50.11
CA LYS A 40 -12.67 18.53 -48.78
C LYS A 40 -11.35 17.99 -48.24
N ILE A 41 -10.66 18.80 -47.46
CA ILE A 41 -9.42 18.40 -46.76
C ILE A 41 -9.74 18.16 -45.28
N ASP A 42 -9.54 16.93 -44.80
CA ASP A 42 -9.71 16.55 -43.39
C ASP A 42 -8.36 16.13 -42.80
N ILE A 43 -7.87 16.87 -41.80
CA ILE A 43 -6.52 16.72 -41.24
C ILE A 43 -6.62 16.47 -39.73
N THR A 44 -5.82 15.54 -39.23
CA THR A 44 -5.55 15.42 -37.79
C THR A 44 -4.13 15.92 -37.51
N ALA A 45 -4.00 17.05 -36.83
CA ALA A 45 -2.71 17.63 -36.46
C ALA A 45 -2.33 17.20 -35.03
N MET A 46 -1.03 16.96 -34.82
CA MET A 46 -0.49 16.71 -33.47
C MET A 46 -0.15 18.04 -32.81
N GLU A 47 -0.42 18.18 -31.51
CA GLU A 47 -0.08 19.37 -30.73
C GLU A 47 1.38 19.80 -30.96
N GLY A 48 1.59 21.06 -31.35
CA GLY A 48 2.92 21.66 -31.53
C GLY A 48 3.71 21.18 -32.75
N ASN A 49 3.12 20.34 -33.60
CA ASN A 49 3.73 19.90 -34.85
C ASN A 49 2.98 20.44 -36.06
N ASP A 50 3.71 21.10 -36.95
CA ASP A 50 3.16 21.53 -38.23
C ASP A 50 2.92 20.33 -39.15
N ILE A 51 1.86 20.40 -39.94
CA ILE A 51 1.50 19.34 -40.89
C ILE A 51 1.40 19.91 -42.30
N SER A 52 2.10 19.27 -43.23
CA SER A 52 2.07 19.66 -44.64
C SER A 52 1.20 18.70 -45.43
N GLY A 53 0.58 19.23 -46.47
CA GLY A 53 -0.18 18.44 -47.43
C GLY A 53 -0.27 19.16 -48.77
N ASP A 54 -1.06 18.60 -49.67
CA ASP A 54 -1.27 19.18 -50.97
C ASP A 54 -2.58 18.70 -51.60
N PHE A 55 -2.99 19.40 -52.64
CA PHE A 55 -4.04 18.99 -53.56
C PHE A 55 -3.65 19.40 -54.98
N VAL A 56 -4.27 18.78 -55.98
CA VAL A 56 -3.99 19.05 -57.39
C VAL A 56 -5.17 19.78 -58.02
N ILE A 57 -4.86 20.80 -58.81
CA ILE A 57 -5.82 21.52 -59.67
C ILE A 57 -5.49 21.15 -61.12
N THR A 58 -6.48 20.67 -61.85
CA THR A 58 -6.34 20.27 -63.27
C THR A 58 -7.37 21.00 -64.14
N SER A 59 -6.92 21.46 -65.31
CA SER A 59 -7.75 22.04 -66.35
C SER A 59 -8.34 20.94 -67.22
N THR A 60 -9.65 20.70 -67.12
CA THR A 60 -10.33 19.62 -67.83
C THR A 60 -10.53 19.91 -69.32
N ASN A 61 -10.39 21.18 -69.73
CA ASN A 61 -10.49 21.61 -71.12
C ASN A 61 -9.14 21.96 -71.77
N HIS A 62 -8.02 21.55 -71.15
CA HIS A 62 -6.64 21.76 -71.64
C HIS A 62 -6.28 23.24 -71.90
N VAL A 63 -6.99 24.16 -71.26
CA VAL A 63 -6.65 25.59 -71.29
C VAL A 63 -5.73 25.87 -70.11
N PRO A 64 -4.50 26.38 -70.32
CA PRO A 64 -3.62 26.75 -69.24
C PRO A 64 -4.29 27.74 -68.29
N MET A 65 -4.18 27.47 -67.00
CA MET A 65 -4.76 28.27 -65.94
C MET A 65 -3.68 29.13 -65.33
N ARG A 66 -3.98 30.39 -65.06
CA ARG A 66 -3.18 31.24 -64.19
C ARG A 66 -4.05 31.75 -63.07
N GLY A 67 -3.53 31.68 -61.85
CA GLY A 67 -4.32 32.01 -60.68
C GLY A 67 -3.50 32.18 -59.42
N ILE A 68 -4.23 32.51 -58.36
CA ILE A 68 -3.72 32.61 -57.00
C ILE A 68 -4.55 31.71 -56.08
N VAL A 69 -3.89 31.18 -55.05
CA VAL A 69 -4.54 30.42 -53.98
C VAL A 69 -4.14 31.03 -52.65
N TYR A 70 -5.12 31.33 -51.81
CA TYR A 70 -4.88 31.74 -50.44
C TYR A 70 -5.88 31.05 -49.50
N SER A 71 -5.51 30.99 -48.22
CA SER A 71 -6.35 30.39 -47.19
C SER A 71 -7.12 31.46 -46.43
N SER A 72 -8.34 31.13 -46.00
CA SER A 72 -9.13 31.97 -45.11
C SER A 72 -8.73 31.87 -43.63
N ASN A 73 -7.94 30.86 -43.25
CA ASN A 73 -7.44 30.68 -41.88
C ASN A 73 -5.95 31.03 -41.81
N PRO A 74 -5.51 31.95 -40.92
CA PRO A 74 -4.11 32.37 -40.82
C PRO A 74 -3.16 31.25 -40.35
N ARG A 75 -3.68 30.16 -39.77
CA ARG A 75 -2.88 28.99 -39.38
C ARG A 75 -2.64 28.02 -40.54
N MET A 76 -3.30 28.22 -41.67
CA MET A 76 -3.14 27.39 -42.87
C MET A 76 -2.42 28.21 -43.93
N GLU A 77 -1.12 27.98 -44.08
CA GLU A 77 -0.26 28.64 -45.04
C GLU A 77 -0.34 27.93 -46.40
N CYS A 78 -0.59 28.72 -47.45
CA CYS A 78 -0.46 28.24 -48.83
C CYS A 78 0.98 28.44 -49.30
N LEU A 79 1.72 27.34 -49.48
CA LEU A 79 3.12 27.35 -49.93
C LEU A 79 3.25 27.55 -51.45
N THR A 80 2.15 27.40 -52.19
CA THR A 80 2.08 27.62 -53.65
C THR A 80 1.02 28.67 -53.98
N PRO A 81 1.22 29.94 -53.57
CA PRO A 81 0.18 30.97 -53.61
C PRO A 81 -0.12 31.49 -55.02
N GLN A 82 0.76 31.26 -55.99
CA GLN A 82 0.59 31.62 -57.39
C GLN A 82 0.92 30.40 -58.24
N PHE A 83 0.16 30.21 -59.31
CA PHE A 83 0.37 29.08 -60.20
C PHE A 83 0.06 29.41 -61.66
N GLU A 84 0.70 28.67 -62.56
CA GLU A 84 0.47 28.70 -64.00
C GLU A 84 0.69 27.30 -64.59
N GLY A 85 -0.25 26.82 -65.41
CA GLY A 85 -0.16 25.52 -66.07
C GLY A 85 -1.51 24.85 -66.31
N GLU A 86 -1.49 23.66 -66.91
CA GLU A 86 -2.70 22.83 -67.10
C GLU A 86 -2.98 21.91 -65.90
N GLU A 87 -1.95 21.50 -65.17
CA GLU A 87 -2.03 20.72 -63.94
C GLU A 87 -1.00 21.24 -62.94
N ILE A 88 -1.46 21.60 -61.73
CA ILE A 88 -0.61 22.17 -60.69
C ILE A 88 -0.90 21.53 -59.35
N ARG A 89 0.17 21.16 -58.64
CA ARG A 89 0.12 20.73 -57.24
C ARG A 89 0.25 21.94 -56.30
N ILE A 90 -0.79 22.21 -55.53
CA ILE A 90 -0.81 23.26 -54.52
C ILE A 90 -0.41 22.67 -53.18
N ARG A 91 0.75 23.08 -52.65
CA ARG A 91 1.24 22.66 -51.34
C ARG A 91 0.78 23.63 -50.26
N TYR A 92 0.47 23.10 -49.08
CA TYR A 92 0.09 23.87 -47.90
C TYR A 92 0.77 23.34 -46.63
N GLN A 93 0.79 24.17 -45.59
CA GLN A 93 1.25 23.81 -44.25
C GLN A 93 0.30 24.38 -43.20
N PHE A 94 -0.13 23.55 -42.25
CA PHE A 94 -0.93 23.98 -41.11
C PHE A 94 -0.07 24.09 -39.86
N HIS A 95 -0.14 25.25 -39.20
CA HIS A 95 0.62 25.56 -37.99
C HIS A 95 -0.22 25.33 -36.72
N SER A 96 0.12 24.27 -35.99
CA SER A 96 -0.64 23.83 -34.81
C SER A 96 -0.17 24.48 -33.50
N TYR A 97 0.89 25.28 -33.50
CA TYR A 97 1.44 25.91 -32.29
C TYR A 97 0.40 26.71 -31.49
N GLY A 98 0.28 26.39 -30.20
CA GLY A 98 -0.67 27.03 -29.29
C GLY A 98 -2.11 26.52 -29.37
N LEU A 99 -2.38 25.51 -30.20
CA LEU A 99 -3.61 24.74 -30.16
C LEU A 99 -3.44 23.53 -29.24
N ILE A 100 -4.54 23.13 -28.59
CA ILE A 100 -4.61 21.97 -27.70
C ILE A 100 -5.60 20.95 -28.24
N GLU A 101 -5.53 19.73 -27.75
CA GLU A 101 -6.45 18.66 -28.09
C GLU A 101 -7.91 19.09 -27.94
N GLY A 102 -8.71 18.73 -28.95
CA GLY A 102 -10.12 19.11 -29.04
C GLY A 102 -10.35 20.40 -29.83
N ASP A 103 -9.30 21.19 -30.08
CA ASP A 103 -9.41 22.35 -30.97
C ASP A 103 -9.70 21.89 -32.40
N ILE A 104 -10.68 22.55 -33.02
CA ILE A 104 -11.07 22.33 -34.41
C ILE A 104 -10.90 23.64 -35.17
N GLN A 105 -10.02 23.64 -36.16
CA GLN A 105 -9.84 24.76 -37.08
C GLN A 105 -10.56 24.45 -38.39
N LYS A 106 -11.37 25.41 -38.85
CA LYS A 106 -12.08 25.32 -40.12
C LYS A 106 -11.67 26.49 -41.01
N GLY A 107 -11.76 26.28 -42.31
CA GLY A 107 -11.49 27.30 -43.30
C GLY A 107 -11.68 26.77 -44.70
N GLU A 108 -11.20 27.55 -45.67
CA GLU A 108 -11.24 27.20 -47.08
C GLU A 108 -10.01 27.77 -47.79
N PHE A 109 -9.55 27.06 -48.81
CA PHE A 109 -8.66 27.64 -49.82
C PHE A 109 -9.53 28.33 -50.87
N CYS A 110 -9.35 29.64 -51.01
CA CYS A 110 -9.94 30.44 -52.07
C CYS A 110 -9.00 30.39 -53.29
N ILE A 111 -9.48 29.82 -54.38
CA ILE A 111 -8.76 29.64 -55.63
C ILE A 111 -9.34 30.62 -56.64
N VAL A 112 -8.55 31.62 -57.01
CA VAL A 112 -8.93 32.65 -57.98
C VAL A 112 -8.16 32.41 -59.26
N VAL A 113 -8.89 32.14 -60.34
CA VAL A 113 -8.35 31.89 -61.68
C VAL A 113 -8.98 32.86 -62.67
N GLU A 114 -8.39 32.97 -63.87
CA GLU A 114 -8.97 33.76 -64.95
C GLU A 114 -10.45 33.40 -65.17
N GLN A 115 -11.34 34.35 -64.84
CA GLN A 115 -12.81 34.24 -64.97
C GLN A 115 -13.49 33.17 -64.10
N GLY A 116 -12.91 32.80 -62.94
CA GLY A 116 -13.54 31.89 -61.99
C GLY A 116 -12.98 31.95 -60.56
N GLU A 117 -13.84 31.63 -59.59
CA GLU A 117 -13.50 31.51 -58.17
C GLU A 117 -14.04 30.18 -57.65
N TYR A 118 -13.22 29.46 -56.87
CA TYR A 118 -13.55 28.16 -56.29
C TYR A 118 -13.09 28.12 -54.83
N ASN A 119 -13.85 27.43 -53.98
CA ASN A 119 -13.49 27.23 -52.58
C ASN A 119 -13.32 25.74 -52.29
N LEU A 120 -12.21 25.40 -51.65
CA LEU A 120 -11.95 24.04 -51.13
C LEU A 120 -11.94 24.10 -49.61
N SER A 121 -12.98 23.56 -48.97
CA SER A 121 -13.09 23.56 -47.52
C SER A 121 -12.08 22.62 -46.86
N PHE A 122 -11.59 23.00 -45.68
CA PHE A 122 -10.79 22.15 -44.83
C PHE A 122 -11.24 22.17 -43.37
N VAL A 123 -10.99 21.06 -42.68
CA VAL A 123 -11.15 20.93 -41.24
C VAL A 123 -9.90 20.27 -40.68
N VAL A 124 -9.32 20.90 -39.64
CA VAL A 124 -8.18 20.37 -38.90
C VAL A 124 -8.60 20.13 -37.46
N SER A 125 -8.47 18.89 -37.01
CA SER A 125 -8.69 18.51 -35.61
C SER A 125 -7.34 18.29 -34.91
N VAL A 126 -7.15 18.93 -33.76
CA VAL A 126 -5.92 18.81 -32.99
C VAL A 126 -6.04 17.66 -31.99
N SER A 127 -5.00 16.83 -31.91
CA SER A 127 -4.95 15.68 -31.01
C SER A 127 -3.57 15.51 -30.39
N LYS A 128 -3.51 14.86 -29.22
CA LYS A 128 -2.24 14.43 -28.62
C LYS A 128 -1.70 13.16 -29.25
N LEU A 129 -0.40 12.97 -29.11
CA LEU A 129 0.27 11.72 -29.49
C LEU A 129 0.04 10.66 -28.41
N TYR A 130 -1.02 9.88 -28.57
CA TYR A 130 -1.31 8.74 -27.70
C TYR A 130 -0.55 7.48 -28.10
N ALA A 131 -0.43 6.54 -27.16
CA ALA A 131 0.06 5.21 -27.44
C ALA A 131 -1.04 4.34 -28.06
N GLU A 132 -0.69 3.61 -29.12
CA GLU A 132 -1.47 2.47 -29.59
C GLU A 132 -1.06 1.25 -28.77
N SER A 133 -2.04 0.44 -28.38
CA SER A 133 -1.82 -0.75 -27.56
C SER A 133 -2.69 -1.93 -28.00
N SER A 134 -2.45 -3.11 -27.43
CA SER A 134 -3.28 -4.31 -27.64
C SER A 134 -4.77 -4.10 -27.33
N VAL A 135 -5.11 -3.20 -26.40
CA VAL A 135 -6.49 -2.83 -26.04
C VAL A 135 -6.99 -1.56 -26.76
N GLY A 136 -6.31 -1.16 -27.84
CA GLY A 136 -6.57 0.04 -28.62
C GLY A 136 -5.80 1.26 -28.14
N LYS A 137 -6.22 2.45 -28.57
CA LYS A 137 -5.55 3.72 -28.26
C LYS A 137 -5.76 4.10 -26.79
N VAL A 138 -4.68 4.29 -26.04
CA VAL A 138 -4.73 4.66 -24.61
C VAL A 138 -4.83 6.18 -24.48
N LYS A 139 -6.03 6.69 -24.20
CA LYS A 139 -6.29 8.13 -24.16
C LYS A 139 -6.41 8.72 -22.76
N ASN A 140 -6.74 7.89 -21.77
CA ASN A 140 -6.95 8.33 -20.39
C ASN A 140 -6.50 7.27 -19.37
N LEU A 141 -6.55 7.62 -18.09
CA LEU A 141 -6.17 6.73 -16.98
C LEU A 141 -7.02 5.46 -16.88
N SER A 142 -8.27 5.48 -17.35
CA SER A 142 -9.13 4.28 -17.35
C SER A 142 -8.71 3.31 -18.46
N ASP A 143 -8.35 3.82 -19.64
CA ASP A 143 -7.77 3.00 -20.72
C ASP A 143 -6.46 2.36 -20.27
N PHE A 144 -5.63 3.10 -19.53
CA PHE A 144 -4.38 2.57 -18.99
C PHE A 144 -4.60 1.48 -17.94
N ALA A 145 -5.58 1.65 -17.05
CA ALA A 145 -5.96 0.61 -16.09
C ALA A 145 -6.43 -0.67 -16.79
N ARG A 146 -7.24 -0.54 -17.84
CA ARG A 146 -7.66 -1.67 -18.68
C ARG A 146 -6.46 -2.34 -19.37
N LEU A 147 -5.52 -1.55 -19.90
CA LEU A 147 -4.30 -2.10 -20.49
C LEU A 147 -3.52 -2.92 -19.44
N SER A 148 -3.30 -2.37 -18.25
CA SER A 148 -2.58 -3.05 -17.17
C SER A 148 -3.24 -4.36 -16.71
N GLU A 149 -4.57 -4.47 -16.79
CA GLU A 149 -5.29 -5.70 -16.47
C GLU A 149 -5.16 -6.78 -17.56
N ASN A 150 -5.00 -6.40 -18.83
CA ASN A 150 -4.93 -7.34 -19.96
C ASN A 150 -3.48 -7.70 -20.34
N ASP A 151 -2.59 -6.72 -20.34
CA ASP A 151 -1.18 -6.85 -20.68
C ASP A 151 -0.35 -5.90 -19.79
N PHE A 152 0.15 -6.45 -18.69
CA PHE A 152 0.89 -5.68 -17.70
C PHE A 152 2.26 -5.22 -18.23
N ASP A 153 2.91 -6.02 -19.10
CA ASP A 153 4.21 -5.67 -19.67
C ASP A 153 4.08 -4.49 -20.64
N GLU A 154 3.05 -4.49 -21.48
CA GLU A 154 2.74 -3.37 -22.35
C GLU A 154 2.39 -2.11 -21.54
N ALA A 155 1.61 -2.25 -20.46
CA ALA A 155 1.33 -1.15 -19.53
C ALA A 155 2.61 -0.63 -18.87
N PHE A 156 3.52 -1.51 -18.45
CA PHE A 156 4.81 -1.14 -17.87
C PHE A 156 5.64 -0.33 -18.85
N HIS A 157 5.77 -0.78 -20.10
CA HIS A 157 6.49 -0.04 -21.14
C HIS A 157 5.85 1.31 -21.45
N LEU A 158 4.52 1.39 -21.52
CA LEU A 158 3.80 2.63 -21.72
C LEU A 158 4.04 3.60 -20.54
N PHE A 159 3.93 3.12 -19.29
CA PHE A 159 4.12 3.93 -18.07
C PHE A 159 5.47 4.64 -18.03
N TYR A 160 6.53 3.99 -18.50
CA TYR A 160 7.88 4.57 -18.57
C TYR A 160 8.20 5.27 -19.89
N SER A 161 7.24 5.34 -20.82
CA SER A 161 7.41 6.06 -22.09
C SER A 161 7.13 7.56 -21.93
N GLY A 162 7.67 8.36 -22.85
CA GLY A 162 7.34 9.78 -22.94
C GLY A 162 5.86 10.05 -23.27
N LYS A 163 5.15 9.07 -23.86
CA LYS A 163 3.75 9.21 -24.29
C LYS A 163 2.76 9.12 -23.13
N PHE A 164 3.13 8.53 -21.99
CA PHE A 164 2.21 8.37 -20.85
C PHE A 164 1.67 9.70 -20.34
N LYS A 165 2.48 10.75 -20.35
CA LYS A 165 2.09 12.09 -19.89
C LYS A 165 0.92 12.68 -20.68
N ASN A 166 0.66 12.18 -21.88
CA ASN A 166 -0.40 12.69 -22.74
C ASN A 166 -1.79 12.22 -22.32
N ILE A 167 -1.90 11.19 -21.47
CA ILE A 167 -3.19 10.61 -21.06
C ILE A 167 -3.85 11.35 -19.88
N PHE A 168 -3.12 12.28 -19.24
CA PHE A 168 -3.66 13.04 -18.11
C PHE A 168 -4.56 14.17 -18.60
N HIS A 169 -5.72 14.30 -17.96
CA HIS A 169 -6.57 15.48 -18.13
C HIS A 169 -5.95 16.69 -17.39
N PRO A 170 -6.11 17.94 -17.88
CA PRO A 170 -5.57 19.13 -17.21
C PRO A 170 -5.97 19.31 -15.72
N ASP A 171 -7.10 18.72 -15.32
CA ASP A 171 -7.60 18.77 -13.94
C ASP A 171 -7.01 17.68 -13.02
N GLU A 172 -6.38 16.64 -13.58
CA GLU A 172 -5.80 15.48 -12.86
C GLU A 172 -4.39 15.79 -12.32
N LYS A 173 -4.23 16.95 -11.67
CA LYS A 173 -2.93 17.42 -11.16
C LYS A 173 -2.35 16.50 -10.10
N ARG A 174 -3.18 15.90 -9.25
CA ARG A 174 -2.75 14.99 -8.17
C ARG A 174 -2.14 13.72 -8.77
N GLU A 175 -2.82 13.14 -9.76
CA GLU A 175 -2.44 11.92 -10.46
C GLU A 175 -1.13 12.16 -11.23
N MET A 176 -1.01 13.31 -11.89
CA MET A 176 0.22 13.71 -12.58
C MET A 176 1.41 13.83 -11.61
N LEU A 177 1.23 14.49 -10.46
CA LEU A 177 2.27 14.59 -9.43
C LEU A 177 2.66 13.22 -8.84
N LEU A 178 1.68 12.35 -8.63
CA LEU A 178 1.92 10.97 -8.18
C LEU A 178 2.76 10.20 -9.21
N TYR A 179 2.41 10.30 -10.49
CA TYR A 179 3.18 9.72 -11.58
C TYR A 179 4.62 10.26 -11.62
N GLU A 180 4.80 11.57 -11.54
CA GLU A 180 6.14 12.18 -11.55
C GLU A 180 7.01 11.76 -10.36
N GLY A 181 6.39 11.50 -9.20
CA GLY A 181 7.07 10.95 -8.04
C GLY A 181 7.51 9.50 -8.25
N LEU A 182 6.59 8.65 -8.74
CA LEU A 182 6.83 7.20 -8.89
C LEU A 182 7.69 6.83 -10.09
N SER A 183 7.57 7.55 -11.21
CA SER A 183 8.27 7.26 -12.47
C SER A 183 9.78 7.51 -12.42
N LYS A 184 10.28 8.25 -11.42
CA LYS A 184 11.71 8.53 -11.24
C LYS A 184 12.49 7.32 -10.71
N GLY A 185 13.79 7.27 -11.01
CA GLY A 185 14.69 6.20 -10.57
C GLY A 185 14.52 4.90 -11.37
N THR A 186 14.92 3.76 -10.79
CA THR A 186 14.88 2.46 -11.49
C THR A 186 13.44 2.06 -11.82
N PRO A 187 13.13 1.70 -13.08
CA PRO A 187 11.82 1.15 -13.46
C PRO A 187 11.48 -0.11 -12.66
N SER A 188 10.22 -0.25 -12.23
CA SER A 188 9.75 -1.42 -11.49
C SER A 188 8.23 -1.57 -11.63
N GLY A 189 7.74 -2.80 -11.85
CA GLY A 189 6.32 -3.10 -11.91
C GLY A 189 5.58 -2.68 -10.63
N GLN A 190 6.24 -2.74 -9.48
CA GLN A 190 5.67 -2.26 -8.22
C GLN A 190 5.24 -0.79 -8.29
N LYS A 191 5.99 0.06 -9.01
CA LYS A 191 5.64 1.48 -9.13
C LYS A 191 4.41 1.70 -10.00
N VAL A 192 4.23 0.88 -11.03
CA VAL A 192 3.03 0.88 -11.87
C VAL A 192 1.81 0.44 -11.04
N GLU A 193 1.97 -0.62 -10.26
CA GLU A 193 0.94 -1.12 -9.33
C GLU A 193 0.55 -0.05 -8.29
N GLU A 194 1.54 0.56 -7.61
CA GLU A 194 1.31 1.63 -6.64
C GLU A 194 0.65 2.87 -7.25
N PHE A 195 0.98 3.20 -8.51
CA PHE A 195 0.31 4.28 -9.23
C PHE A 195 -1.18 3.97 -9.43
N LEU A 196 -1.51 2.79 -9.97
CA LEU A 196 -2.90 2.37 -10.22
C LEU A 196 -3.74 2.33 -8.94
N ILE A 197 -3.12 1.89 -7.82
CA ILE A 197 -3.74 1.93 -6.49
C ILE A 197 -3.93 3.38 -6.02
N GLY A 198 -2.91 4.23 -6.17
CA GLY A 198 -2.93 5.62 -5.72
C GLY A 198 -3.92 6.51 -6.46
N ILE A 199 -4.22 6.21 -7.74
CA ILE A 199 -5.27 6.86 -8.54
C ILE A 199 -6.65 6.18 -8.39
N HIS A 200 -6.77 5.19 -7.50
CA HIS A 200 -8.00 4.46 -7.21
C HIS A 200 -8.63 3.72 -8.40
N LYS A 201 -7.82 3.37 -9.42
CA LYS A 201 -8.25 2.53 -10.55
C LYS A 201 -8.04 1.04 -10.29
N LYS A 202 -7.25 0.68 -9.26
CA LYS A 202 -7.03 -0.68 -8.82
C LYS A 202 -7.08 -0.77 -7.30
N LYS A 203 -7.64 -1.85 -6.74
CA LYS A 203 -7.54 -2.13 -5.30
C LYS A 203 -6.18 -2.78 -5.01
N ARG A 204 -5.67 -2.65 -3.79
CA ARG A 204 -4.43 -3.34 -3.41
C ARG A 204 -4.65 -4.85 -3.32
N THR A 205 -3.75 -5.62 -3.93
CA THR A 205 -3.69 -7.07 -3.73
C THR A 205 -3.16 -7.39 -2.34
N VAL A 206 -3.94 -8.14 -1.57
CA VAL A 206 -3.67 -8.56 -0.19
C VAL A 206 -3.31 -10.03 -0.20
N VAL A 207 -2.25 -10.35 0.52
CA VAL A 207 -1.72 -11.70 0.64
C VAL A 207 -2.00 -12.25 2.04
N SER A 208 -2.35 -13.51 2.17
CA SER A 208 -2.58 -14.20 3.45
C SER A 208 -1.94 -15.59 3.46
N LEU A 209 -1.71 -16.12 4.67
CA LEU A 209 -1.31 -17.51 4.86
C LEU A 209 -2.55 -18.33 5.20
N GLU A 210 -2.67 -19.53 4.63
CA GLU A 210 -3.71 -20.48 5.04
C GLU A 210 -3.41 -21.01 6.45
N GLU A 211 -2.16 -21.45 6.64
CA GLU A 211 -1.63 -21.89 7.92
C GLU A 211 -0.44 -21.01 8.29
N SER A 212 -0.36 -20.60 9.56
CA SER A 212 0.75 -19.75 10.06
C SER A 212 1.83 -20.54 10.78
N SER A 213 1.68 -21.86 10.90
CA SER A 213 2.67 -22.73 11.53
C SER A 213 2.58 -24.18 11.12
N ALA A 214 3.70 -24.90 11.14
CA ALA A 214 3.77 -26.36 11.02
C ALA A 214 4.76 -26.98 12.01
N ILE A 215 4.53 -28.26 12.32
CA ILE A 215 5.36 -29.06 13.22
C ILE A 215 5.75 -30.36 12.51
N PHE A 216 7.05 -30.66 12.51
CA PHE A 216 7.62 -31.84 11.87
C PHE A 216 8.37 -32.69 12.89
N TYR A 217 7.96 -33.95 12.99
CA TYR A 217 8.58 -34.96 13.84
C TYR A 217 9.43 -35.91 13.00
N GLN A 218 10.32 -36.66 13.67
CA GLN A 218 11.19 -37.66 13.06
C GLN A 218 12.00 -37.12 11.87
N VAL A 219 12.44 -35.86 11.94
CA VAL A 219 13.26 -35.25 10.90
C VAL A 219 14.69 -35.76 11.06
N HIS A 220 14.97 -36.94 10.49
CA HIS A 220 16.28 -37.57 10.50
C HIS A 220 17.11 -37.25 9.24
N GLU A 221 16.46 -36.77 8.19
CA GLU A 221 17.05 -36.41 6.91
C GLU A 221 16.44 -35.11 6.39
N ASN A 222 17.06 -34.52 5.36
CA ASN A 222 16.57 -33.29 4.76
C ASN A 222 15.18 -33.51 4.16
N ARG A 223 14.22 -32.68 4.56
CA ARG A 223 12.81 -32.80 4.16
C ARG A 223 12.38 -31.57 3.39
N LEU A 224 11.81 -31.76 2.20
CA LEU A 224 11.22 -30.67 1.40
C LEU A 224 9.77 -30.49 1.86
N GLU A 225 9.43 -29.26 2.24
CA GLU A 225 8.11 -28.89 2.73
C GLU A 225 7.58 -27.65 2.02
N THR A 226 6.27 -27.49 2.06
CA THR A 226 5.58 -26.34 1.45
C THR A 226 4.61 -25.71 2.43
N PHE A 227 4.33 -24.42 2.21
CA PHE A 227 3.20 -23.75 2.83
C PHE A 227 2.50 -22.87 1.81
N GLN A 228 1.20 -22.68 2.01
CA GLN A 228 0.36 -21.99 1.04
C GLN A 228 0.20 -20.51 1.34
N VAL A 229 0.45 -19.72 0.30
CA VAL A 229 0.23 -18.29 0.25
C VAL A 229 -0.95 -18.01 -0.67
N ASN A 230 -1.93 -17.28 -0.15
CA ASN A 230 -3.15 -16.92 -0.85
C ASN A 230 -3.16 -15.43 -1.21
N ARG A 231 -3.67 -15.08 -2.39
CA ARG A 231 -3.96 -13.69 -2.81
C ARG A 231 -5.46 -13.48 -3.01
N ASN A 232 -5.97 -12.32 -2.62
CA ASN A 232 -7.40 -12.00 -2.77
C ASN A 232 -7.82 -11.64 -4.20
N GLN A 233 -6.89 -11.18 -5.04
CA GLN A 233 -7.13 -10.75 -6.42
C GLN A 233 -5.84 -10.77 -7.24
N HIS A 234 -5.95 -10.56 -8.56
CA HIS A 234 -4.80 -10.45 -9.46
C HIS A 234 -4.10 -9.09 -9.36
N GLY A 235 -2.78 -9.09 -9.52
CA GLY A 235 -1.96 -7.89 -9.63
C GLY A 235 -0.48 -8.19 -9.47
N TYR A 236 0.37 -7.21 -9.79
CA TYR A 236 1.81 -7.36 -9.66
C TYR A 236 2.17 -7.61 -8.19
N LEU A 237 2.90 -8.69 -7.94
CA LEU A 237 3.37 -9.06 -6.61
C LEU A 237 4.84 -9.46 -6.70
N GLU A 238 5.66 -8.85 -5.84
CA GLU A 238 7.03 -9.27 -5.63
C GLU A 238 7.27 -9.42 -4.12
N ILE A 239 7.11 -10.65 -3.63
CA ILE A 239 7.23 -11.00 -2.22
C ILE A 239 8.66 -11.46 -1.96
N ARG A 240 9.35 -10.83 -1.01
CA ARG A 240 10.66 -11.30 -0.55
C ARG A 240 10.48 -12.27 0.60
N VAL A 241 11.14 -13.41 0.53
CA VAL A 241 11.02 -14.47 1.53
C VAL A 241 12.37 -14.64 2.22
N HIS A 242 12.34 -14.61 3.55
CA HIS A 242 13.51 -14.72 4.40
C HIS A 242 13.29 -15.77 5.48
N SER A 243 14.34 -16.49 5.85
CA SER A 243 14.35 -17.41 7.00
C SER A 243 15.23 -16.81 8.10
N ASP A 244 14.78 -16.89 9.36
CA ASP A 244 15.60 -16.51 10.51
C ASP A 244 16.42 -17.68 11.11
N ALA A 245 16.24 -18.90 10.59
CA ALA A 245 16.87 -20.10 11.11
C ALA A 245 17.68 -20.85 10.04
N GLU A 246 18.88 -21.28 10.41
CA GLU A 246 19.80 -21.93 9.46
C GLU A 246 19.29 -23.30 8.96
N PHE A 247 18.49 -24.00 9.77
CA PHE A 247 17.88 -25.28 9.41
C PHE A 247 16.71 -25.15 8.45
N LEU A 248 16.27 -23.93 8.15
CA LEU A 248 15.20 -23.64 7.18
C LEU A 248 15.80 -22.96 5.95
N VAL A 249 15.95 -23.70 4.86
CA VAL A 249 16.54 -23.22 3.61
C VAL A 249 15.46 -23.02 2.56
N LEU A 250 15.22 -21.78 2.17
CA LEU A 250 14.24 -21.44 1.13
C LEU A 250 14.74 -21.91 -0.23
N LYS A 251 13.87 -22.57 -1.00
CA LYS A 251 14.20 -22.97 -2.38
C LYS A 251 14.29 -21.77 -3.31
N LYS A 252 13.41 -20.77 -3.10
CA LYS A 252 13.42 -19.48 -3.80
C LYS A 252 13.31 -18.33 -2.79
N PRO A 253 14.17 -17.30 -2.86
CA PRO A 253 14.11 -16.14 -1.97
C PRO A 253 13.05 -15.10 -2.37
N ARG A 254 12.35 -15.32 -3.49
CA ARG A 254 11.34 -14.41 -4.04
C ARG A 254 10.17 -15.21 -4.62
N VAL A 255 8.97 -14.69 -4.40
CA VAL A 255 7.72 -15.18 -4.99
C VAL A 255 7.13 -14.06 -5.83
N THR A 256 6.87 -14.34 -7.10
CA THR A 256 6.27 -13.40 -8.05
C THR A 256 4.83 -13.79 -8.37
N ASP A 257 4.06 -12.90 -8.98
CA ASP A 257 2.68 -13.15 -9.39
C ASP A 257 2.53 -14.31 -10.39
N GLU A 258 3.54 -14.58 -11.21
CA GLU A 258 3.60 -15.74 -12.14
C GLU A 258 3.64 -17.09 -11.42
N MET A 259 4.09 -17.13 -10.16
CA MET A 259 4.16 -18.37 -9.38
C MET A 259 2.81 -18.78 -8.78
N PHE A 260 1.80 -17.90 -8.87
CA PHE A 260 0.45 -18.20 -8.39
C PHE A 260 -0.36 -18.95 -9.45
N VAL A 261 -0.89 -20.11 -9.07
CA VAL A 261 -1.91 -20.82 -9.85
C VAL A 261 -3.28 -20.37 -9.32
N GLY A 262 -3.96 -19.52 -10.07
CA GLY A 262 -5.18 -18.86 -9.61
C GLY A 262 -4.90 -17.89 -8.45
N SER A 263 -5.37 -18.22 -7.25
CA SER A 263 -5.16 -17.42 -6.04
C SER A 263 -4.09 -17.99 -5.09
N ILE A 264 -3.50 -19.15 -5.42
CA ILE A 264 -2.67 -19.93 -4.49
C ILE A 264 -1.24 -20.04 -5.04
N CYS A 265 -0.25 -19.91 -4.16
CA CYS A 265 1.15 -20.20 -4.44
C CYS A 265 1.73 -21.07 -3.32
N ASP A 266 2.36 -22.19 -3.70
CA ASP A 266 3.12 -23.01 -2.77
C ASP A 266 4.54 -22.46 -2.62
N VAL A 267 4.95 -22.14 -1.39
CA VAL A 267 6.31 -21.70 -1.08
C VAL A 267 7.09 -22.88 -0.52
N GLU A 268 8.12 -23.29 -1.26
CA GLU A 268 8.94 -24.46 -0.95
C GLU A 268 10.17 -24.10 -0.09
N TYR A 269 10.42 -24.92 0.94
CA TYR A 269 11.59 -24.80 1.81
C TYR A 269 12.09 -26.17 2.27
N TYR A 270 13.38 -26.28 2.52
CA TYR A 270 14.00 -27.47 3.10
C TYR A 270 14.18 -27.31 4.61
N ILE A 271 13.83 -28.36 5.33
CA ILE A 271 14.26 -28.59 6.72
C ILE A 271 15.56 -29.39 6.65
N VAL A 272 16.68 -28.75 7.01
CA VAL A 272 18.03 -29.33 6.92
C VAL A 272 18.39 -29.99 8.25
N ALA A 273 18.35 -31.32 8.29
CA ALA A 273 18.52 -32.11 9.52
C ALA A 273 19.89 -31.87 10.18
N GLU A 274 20.97 -31.72 9.39
CA GLU A 274 22.33 -31.48 9.89
C GLU A 274 22.49 -30.16 10.64
N LYS A 275 21.62 -29.18 10.35
CA LYS A 275 21.63 -27.86 10.99
C LYS A 275 20.67 -27.77 12.17
N MET A 276 19.98 -28.85 12.50
CA MET A 276 19.13 -28.95 13.67
C MET A 276 19.96 -29.33 14.90
N HIS A 277 19.73 -28.66 16.01
CA HIS A 277 20.26 -29.09 17.30
C HIS A 277 19.39 -30.19 17.91
N ALA A 278 19.90 -30.86 18.96
CA ALA A 278 19.12 -31.82 19.72
C ALA A 278 17.88 -31.16 20.36
N GLY A 279 16.70 -31.77 20.25
CA GLY A 279 15.45 -31.25 20.80
C GLY A 279 14.49 -30.67 19.75
N ARG A 280 13.72 -29.64 20.12
CA ARG A 280 12.82 -28.91 19.21
C ARG A 280 13.53 -27.68 18.66
N ASN A 281 13.56 -27.57 17.34
CA ASN A 281 14.15 -26.46 16.60
C ASN A 281 13.01 -25.56 16.13
N PHE A 282 13.09 -24.27 16.43
CA PHE A 282 12.08 -23.29 16.02
C PHE A 282 12.68 -22.31 15.03
N GLY A 283 11.97 -22.06 13.94
CA GLY A 283 12.36 -21.06 12.95
C GLY A 283 11.13 -20.39 12.34
N LYS A 284 11.35 -19.23 11.73
CA LYS A 284 10.31 -18.42 11.10
C LYS A 284 10.73 -18.08 9.69
N ILE A 285 9.79 -18.29 8.78
CA ILE A 285 9.85 -17.79 7.42
C ILE A 285 9.03 -16.51 7.37
N ARG A 286 9.70 -15.40 7.08
CA ARG A 286 9.14 -14.05 6.96
C ARG A 286 8.90 -13.72 5.49
N LEU A 287 7.66 -13.35 5.17
CA LEU A 287 7.28 -12.86 3.85
C LEU A 287 7.12 -11.34 3.92
N GLU A 288 7.90 -10.60 3.13
CA GLU A 288 7.82 -9.16 3.01
C GLU A 288 7.06 -8.78 1.74
N ILE A 289 5.86 -8.22 1.93
CA ILE A 289 4.96 -7.81 0.87
C ILE A 289 4.93 -6.26 0.84
N PRO A 290 5.22 -5.62 -0.31
CA PRO A 290 5.14 -4.17 -0.44
C PRO A 290 3.77 -3.60 -0.03
N GLY A 291 3.78 -2.60 0.87
CA GLY A 291 2.57 -1.93 1.35
C GLY A 291 1.66 -2.77 2.27
N GLN A 292 2.12 -3.94 2.73
CA GLN A 292 1.44 -4.78 3.71
C GLN A 292 2.39 -5.12 4.88
N LYS A 293 1.82 -5.43 6.06
CA LYS A 293 2.62 -5.97 7.17
C LYS A 293 3.20 -7.34 6.78
N PRO A 294 4.47 -7.64 7.15
CA PRO A 294 5.07 -8.94 6.86
C PRO A 294 4.26 -10.09 7.46
N LEU A 295 4.13 -11.18 6.71
CA LEU A 295 3.53 -12.43 7.17
C LEU A 295 4.63 -13.31 7.77
N ILE A 296 4.27 -14.09 8.80
CA ILE A 296 5.21 -14.95 9.52
C ILE A 296 4.64 -16.36 9.52
N TYR A 297 5.39 -17.29 8.95
CA TYR A 297 5.13 -18.72 9.00
C TYR A 297 6.14 -19.37 9.96
N THR A 298 5.66 -20.09 10.97
CA THR A 298 6.50 -20.64 12.04
C THR A 298 6.68 -22.15 11.87
N VAL A 299 7.91 -22.62 11.88
CA VAL A 299 8.22 -24.05 11.75
C VAL A 299 8.86 -24.57 13.02
N CYS A 300 8.36 -25.70 13.52
CA CYS A 300 8.98 -26.49 14.57
C CYS A 300 9.44 -27.83 13.96
N ALA A 301 10.70 -28.20 14.13
CA ALA A 301 11.22 -29.48 13.67
C ALA A 301 11.93 -30.23 14.81
N THR A 302 11.74 -31.55 14.90
CA THR A 302 12.43 -32.39 15.89
C THR A 302 12.79 -33.76 15.33
N THR A 303 13.90 -34.31 15.82
CA THR A 303 14.34 -35.69 15.58
C THR A 303 13.59 -36.70 16.45
N LYS A 304 12.83 -36.25 17.45
CA LYS A 304 12.03 -37.14 18.30
C LYS A 304 10.88 -37.72 17.49
N GLN A 305 10.47 -38.95 17.86
CA GLN A 305 9.21 -39.50 17.37
C GLN A 305 8.07 -38.54 17.65
N GLU A 306 7.05 -38.56 16.80
CA GLU A 306 5.75 -38.03 17.17
C GLU A 306 5.34 -38.80 18.42
N ASN A 307 5.63 -38.24 19.59
CA ASN A 307 5.12 -38.76 20.83
C ASN A 307 3.63 -38.48 20.73
N LYS A 308 2.87 -39.46 20.21
CA LYS A 308 1.45 -39.64 20.50
C LYS A 308 1.27 -39.99 21.98
N THR A 309 1.98 -39.31 22.88
CA THR A 309 1.46 -39.06 24.21
C THR A 309 0.22 -38.22 23.99
N LYS A 310 -0.91 -38.66 24.55
CA LYS A 310 -2.20 -37.96 24.56
C LYS A 310 -2.09 -36.48 25.02
N ASP A 311 -0.94 -36.09 25.56
CA ASP A 311 -0.64 -34.82 26.19
C ASP A 311 -0.07 -33.73 25.26
N GLU A 312 0.37 -34.01 24.03
CA GLU A 312 0.92 -32.96 23.14
C GLU A 312 -0.16 -32.00 22.57
N PRO A 313 -1.31 -32.51 22.06
CA PRO A 313 -2.45 -31.67 21.72
C PRO A 313 -2.97 -30.92 22.94
N VAL A 314 -2.99 -31.58 24.11
CA VAL A 314 -3.38 -30.99 25.40
C VAL A 314 -2.41 -29.88 25.81
N PHE A 315 -1.10 -30.07 25.64
CA PHE A 315 -0.10 -29.04 25.93
C PHE A 315 -0.29 -27.81 25.04
N PHE A 316 -0.46 -27.99 23.72
CA PHE A 316 -0.75 -26.87 22.82
C PHE A 316 -2.08 -26.20 23.12
N ASP A 317 -3.10 -26.97 23.50
CA ASP A 317 -4.40 -26.45 23.90
C ASP A 317 -4.32 -25.66 25.21
N ILE A 318 -3.55 -26.12 26.20
CA ILE A 318 -3.25 -25.39 27.43
C ILE A 318 -2.55 -24.07 27.10
N GLN A 319 -1.51 -24.06 26.26
CA GLN A 319 -0.81 -22.83 25.90
C GLN A 319 -1.72 -21.86 25.13
N LYS A 320 -2.53 -22.36 24.19
CA LYS A 320 -3.50 -21.55 23.44
C LYS A 320 -4.55 -20.95 24.36
N SER A 321 -5.07 -21.74 25.30
CA SER A 321 -6.03 -21.31 26.32
C SER A 321 -5.44 -20.26 27.26
N ARG A 322 -4.19 -20.42 27.72
CA ARG A 322 -3.46 -19.42 28.52
C ARG A 322 -3.26 -18.10 27.76
N ILE A 323 -2.85 -18.16 26.49
CA ILE A 323 -2.71 -16.96 25.63
C ILE A 323 -4.05 -16.26 25.48
N LYS A 324 -5.13 -17.01 25.24
CA LYS A 324 -6.46 -16.44 25.06
C LYS A 324 -6.97 -15.80 26.35
N LEU A 325 -6.76 -16.43 27.50
CA LEU A 325 -7.11 -15.89 28.81
C LEU A 325 -6.39 -14.56 29.09
N MET A 326 -5.08 -14.51 28.81
CA MET A 326 -4.28 -13.28 28.91
C MET A 326 -4.82 -12.18 27.98
N GLN A 327 -5.12 -12.49 26.71
CA GLN A 327 -5.69 -11.52 25.77
C GLN A 327 -7.03 -10.95 26.24
N LEU A 328 -7.92 -11.82 26.74
CA LEU A 328 -9.22 -11.39 27.29
C LEU A 328 -9.05 -10.45 28.48
N TYR A 329 -8.10 -10.73 29.37
CA TYR A 329 -7.80 -9.84 30.48
C TYR A 329 -7.31 -8.46 30.02
N LEU A 330 -6.41 -8.42 29.03
CA LEU A 330 -5.92 -7.16 28.44
C LEU A 330 -7.07 -6.38 27.79
N GLU A 331 -7.92 -7.02 27.00
CA GLU A 331 -9.08 -6.39 26.36
C GLU A 331 -10.08 -5.83 27.39
N TYR A 332 -10.34 -6.58 28.46
CA TYR A 332 -11.20 -6.16 29.56
C TYR A 332 -10.66 -4.91 30.26
N ARG A 333 -9.39 -4.96 30.66
CA ARG A 333 -8.74 -3.84 31.33
C ARG A 333 -8.77 -2.62 30.42
N LEU A 334 -8.34 -2.74 29.16
CA LEU A 334 -8.38 -1.68 28.15
C LEU A 334 -9.80 -1.24 27.74
N LYS A 335 -10.86 -1.69 28.42
CA LYS A 335 -12.26 -1.30 28.23
C LYS A 335 -12.81 -1.60 26.83
N ARG A 336 -12.24 -2.59 26.14
CA ARG A 336 -12.71 -3.05 24.83
C ARG A 336 -13.88 -4.01 24.93
N ILE A 337 -13.92 -4.78 26.01
CA ILE A 337 -15.01 -5.67 26.37
C ILE A 337 -15.53 -5.33 27.76
N VAL A 338 -16.83 -5.54 27.99
CA VAL A 338 -17.47 -5.30 29.29
C VAL A 338 -17.20 -6.46 30.25
N THR A 339 -17.32 -6.20 31.56
CA THR A 339 -17.03 -7.18 32.63
C THR A 339 -17.75 -8.52 32.44
N GLY A 340 -19.04 -8.50 32.10
CA GLY A 340 -19.81 -9.73 31.91
C GLY A 340 -19.31 -10.61 30.76
N VAL A 341 -18.90 -10.00 29.63
CA VAL A 341 -18.33 -10.72 28.49
C VAL A 341 -16.99 -11.34 28.86
N TRP A 342 -16.13 -10.57 29.53
CA TRP A 342 -14.83 -11.05 30.01
C TRP A 342 -14.98 -12.20 31.00
N ALA A 343 -15.85 -12.06 32.00
CA ALA A 343 -16.05 -13.08 33.03
C ALA A 343 -16.61 -14.39 32.44
N ASN A 344 -17.60 -14.30 31.56
CA ASN A 344 -18.18 -15.47 30.90
C ASN A 344 -17.15 -16.20 30.01
N GLN A 345 -16.46 -15.48 29.13
CA GLN A 345 -15.48 -16.09 28.22
C GLN A 345 -14.27 -16.65 28.96
N SER A 346 -13.78 -15.93 29.97
CA SER A 346 -12.67 -16.41 30.82
C SER A 346 -13.09 -17.62 31.64
N GLY A 347 -14.31 -17.63 32.19
CA GLY A 347 -14.86 -18.75 32.94
C GLY A 347 -14.90 -20.04 32.14
N VAL A 348 -15.36 -19.99 30.88
CA VAL A 348 -15.34 -21.16 29.97
C VAL A 348 -13.93 -21.69 29.74
N ILE A 349 -12.97 -20.81 29.51
CA ILE A 349 -11.56 -21.20 29.30
C ILE A 349 -10.95 -21.78 30.58
N LEU A 350 -11.29 -21.22 31.74
CA LEU A 350 -10.79 -21.67 33.03
C LEU A 350 -11.39 -23.01 33.44
N ASP A 351 -12.65 -23.28 33.10
CA ASP A 351 -13.27 -24.61 33.28
C ASP A 351 -12.56 -25.65 32.41
N HIS A 352 -12.29 -25.32 31.15
CA HIS A 352 -11.51 -26.16 30.25
C HIS A 352 -10.10 -26.43 30.80
N LEU A 353 -9.39 -25.40 31.23
CA LEU A 353 -8.04 -25.52 31.81
C LEU A 353 -8.03 -26.32 33.12
N SER A 354 -9.06 -26.20 33.96
CA SER A 354 -9.17 -26.94 35.21
C SER A 354 -9.36 -28.45 34.97
N VAL A 355 -10.07 -28.83 33.90
CA VAL A 355 -10.19 -30.24 33.48
C VAL A 355 -8.89 -30.76 32.90
N LEU A 356 -8.19 -29.97 32.08
CA LEU A 356 -6.92 -30.39 31.47
C LEU A 356 -5.75 -30.43 32.46
N CYS A 357 -5.81 -29.64 33.54
CA CYS A 357 -4.76 -29.49 34.53
C CYS A 357 -5.32 -29.67 35.94
N GLU A 358 -5.82 -30.86 36.27
CA GLU A 358 -6.50 -31.13 37.56
C GLU A 358 -5.64 -30.78 38.79
N ASN A 359 -4.31 -30.88 38.69
CA ASN A 359 -3.38 -30.57 39.77
C ASN A 359 -3.13 -29.05 39.95
N GLU A 360 -3.46 -28.22 38.95
CA GLU A 360 -3.16 -26.78 38.91
C GLU A 360 -4.33 -25.98 39.50
N LYS A 361 -4.35 -25.87 40.83
CA LYS A 361 -5.45 -25.19 41.56
C LYS A 361 -5.61 -23.70 41.22
N ILE A 362 -4.59 -23.09 40.61
CA ILE A 362 -4.59 -21.67 40.22
C ILE A 362 -5.75 -21.30 39.29
N TYR A 363 -6.18 -22.20 38.40
CA TYR A 363 -7.28 -21.90 37.46
C TYR A 363 -8.63 -21.76 38.17
N GLY A 364 -8.85 -22.55 39.23
CA GLY A 364 -10.00 -22.39 40.11
C GLY A 364 -10.01 -21.02 40.78
N LEU A 365 -8.85 -20.59 41.30
CA LEU A 365 -8.72 -19.25 41.91
C LEU A 365 -8.91 -18.11 40.89
N MET A 366 -8.35 -18.23 39.68
CA MET A 366 -8.60 -17.26 38.62
C MET A 366 -10.09 -17.20 38.23
N LYS A 367 -10.79 -18.34 38.26
CA LYS A 367 -12.24 -18.38 38.02
C LYS A 367 -12.98 -17.64 39.13
N ALA A 368 -12.61 -17.86 40.39
CA ALA A 368 -13.14 -17.09 41.51
C ALA A 368 -12.90 -15.57 41.31
N GLN A 369 -11.72 -15.14 40.85
CA GLN A 369 -11.45 -13.74 40.51
C GLN A 369 -12.46 -13.17 39.51
N THR A 370 -12.74 -13.91 38.42
CA THR A 370 -13.70 -13.46 37.40
C THR A 370 -15.10 -13.28 37.97
N LEU A 371 -15.54 -14.18 38.84
CA LEU A 371 -16.84 -14.14 39.51
C LEU A 371 -16.94 -12.98 40.51
N ILE A 372 -15.90 -12.76 41.32
CA ILE A 372 -15.82 -11.64 42.28
C ILE A 372 -15.98 -10.30 41.55
N ILE A 373 -15.22 -10.12 40.47
CA ILE A 373 -15.25 -8.87 39.68
C ILE A 373 -16.60 -8.72 38.95
N ASN A 374 -17.22 -9.82 38.52
CA ASN A 374 -18.56 -9.84 37.94
C ASN A 374 -19.71 -9.76 38.98
N ARG A 375 -19.39 -9.54 40.26
CA ARG A 375 -20.34 -9.44 41.39
C ARG A 375 -21.11 -10.72 41.71
N GLN A 376 -20.64 -11.88 41.24
CA GLN A 376 -21.16 -13.21 41.57
C GLN A 376 -20.46 -13.74 42.82
N ARG A 377 -20.72 -13.08 43.96
CA ARG A 377 -19.98 -13.31 45.21
C ARG A 377 -20.24 -14.67 45.83
N GLN A 378 -21.45 -15.21 45.69
CA GLN A 378 -21.84 -16.47 46.33
C GLN A 378 -21.09 -17.65 45.70
N GLU A 379 -21.08 -17.72 44.38
CA GLU A 379 -20.37 -18.74 43.61
C GLU A 379 -18.85 -18.64 43.79
N ALA A 380 -18.31 -17.42 43.86
CA ALA A 380 -16.91 -17.21 44.18
C ALA A 380 -16.55 -17.73 45.59
N SER A 381 -17.40 -17.48 46.59
CA SER A 381 -17.18 -17.96 47.96
C SER A 381 -17.09 -19.48 48.02
N TRP A 382 -17.93 -20.20 47.26
CA TRP A 382 -17.86 -21.66 47.22
C TRP A 382 -16.51 -22.18 46.70
N ILE A 383 -15.96 -21.56 45.66
CA ILE A 383 -14.64 -21.94 45.11
C ILE A 383 -13.54 -21.63 46.14
N LEU A 384 -13.60 -20.48 46.80
CA LEU A 384 -12.62 -20.07 47.81
C LEU A 384 -12.67 -20.97 49.06
N ASP A 385 -13.86 -21.32 49.54
CA ASP A 385 -14.04 -22.21 50.69
C ASP A 385 -13.55 -23.63 50.39
N ASP A 386 -13.79 -24.13 49.17
CA ASP A 386 -13.28 -25.42 48.71
C ASP A 386 -11.75 -25.42 48.59
N PHE A 387 -11.16 -24.38 48.00
CA PHE A 387 -9.71 -24.22 47.95
C PHE A 387 -9.10 -24.17 49.36
N LYS A 388 -9.70 -23.41 50.28
CA LYS A 388 -9.23 -23.33 51.67
C LYS A 388 -9.22 -24.68 52.38
N ARG A 389 -10.20 -25.56 52.09
CA ARG A 389 -10.28 -26.90 52.68
C ARG A 389 -9.29 -27.89 52.06
N THR A 390 -8.99 -27.74 50.77
CA THR A 390 -8.15 -28.68 50.01
C THR A 390 -6.69 -28.24 49.91
N CYS A 391 -6.35 -27.00 50.27
CA CYS A 391 -4.97 -26.51 50.27
C CYS A 391 -4.24 -26.95 51.55
N GLU A 392 -3.19 -27.75 51.39
CA GLU A 392 -2.34 -28.18 52.51
C GLU A 392 -1.19 -27.18 52.73
N ASP A 393 -0.63 -26.64 51.65
CA ASP A 393 0.51 -25.73 51.69
C ASP A 393 0.07 -24.25 51.76
N HIS A 394 0.15 -23.69 52.96
CA HIS A 394 -0.19 -22.30 53.27
C HIS A 394 0.98 -21.33 53.04
N GLU A 395 2.12 -21.82 52.56
CA GLU A 395 3.27 -21.01 52.15
C GLU A 395 3.40 -20.93 50.62
N SER A 396 2.52 -21.61 49.88
CA SER A 396 2.52 -21.64 48.42
C SER A 396 2.10 -20.30 47.77
N PRO A 397 2.56 -20.01 46.54
CA PRO A 397 2.10 -18.85 45.77
C PRO A 397 0.58 -18.83 45.53
N GLU A 398 -0.04 -20.00 45.35
CA GLU A 398 -1.48 -20.17 45.19
C GLU A 398 -2.22 -19.73 46.45
N TRP A 399 -1.68 -20.04 47.64
CA TRP A 399 -2.23 -19.52 48.90
C TRP A 399 -2.14 -17.99 48.97
N GLY A 400 -0.99 -17.41 48.57
CA GLY A 400 -0.85 -15.95 48.50
C GLY A 400 -1.86 -15.29 47.55
N TYR A 401 -2.17 -15.93 46.40
CA TYR A 401 -3.21 -15.46 45.49
C TYR A 401 -4.63 -15.64 46.06
N TYR A 402 -4.89 -16.73 46.78
CA TYR A 402 -6.14 -16.91 47.51
C TYR A 402 -6.35 -15.79 48.56
N LEU A 403 -5.32 -15.43 49.34
CA LEU A 403 -5.40 -14.33 50.30
C LEU A 403 -5.73 -12.99 49.61
N TYR A 404 -5.16 -12.75 48.43
CA TYR A 404 -5.53 -11.60 47.60
C TYR A 404 -7.02 -11.63 47.18
N LEU A 405 -7.57 -12.77 46.81
CA LEU A 405 -9.00 -12.86 46.49
C LEU A 405 -9.89 -12.58 47.72
N CYS A 406 -9.44 -12.96 48.92
CA CYS A 406 -10.13 -12.61 50.16
C CYS A 406 -10.19 -11.09 50.40
N THR A 407 -9.13 -10.33 50.08
CA THR A 407 -9.15 -8.85 50.18
C THR A 407 -10.07 -8.18 49.16
N LEU A 408 -10.37 -8.86 48.05
CA LEU A 408 -11.36 -8.37 47.08
C LEU A 408 -12.81 -8.60 47.56
N MET A 409 -13.03 -9.65 48.36
CA MET A 409 -14.32 -10.02 48.95
C MET A 409 -14.67 -9.15 50.15
N GLU A 410 -13.74 -9.04 51.11
CA GLU A 410 -13.84 -8.23 52.32
C GLU A 410 -12.85 -7.08 52.29
N ARG A 411 -13.36 -5.85 52.43
CA ARG A 411 -12.59 -4.61 52.21
C ARG A 411 -12.29 -3.85 53.50
N GLU A 412 -12.52 -4.46 54.66
CA GLU A 412 -12.13 -3.89 55.94
C GLU A 412 -10.61 -3.66 55.98
N PRO A 413 -10.12 -2.42 56.23
CA PRO A 413 -8.69 -2.11 56.16
C PRO A 413 -7.82 -3.00 57.06
N SER A 414 -8.23 -3.21 58.31
CA SER A 414 -7.53 -4.06 59.28
C SER A 414 -7.36 -5.51 58.79
N TYR A 415 -8.36 -6.04 58.07
CA TYR A 415 -8.34 -7.36 57.48
C TYR A 415 -7.41 -7.42 56.28
N VAL A 416 -7.47 -6.41 55.40
CA VAL A 416 -6.61 -6.30 54.22
C VAL A 416 -5.14 -6.17 54.62
N ASP A 417 -4.82 -5.36 55.64
CA ASP A 417 -3.44 -5.15 56.11
C ASP A 417 -2.83 -6.45 56.66
N ARG A 418 -3.63 -7.20 57.44
CA ARG A 418 -3.23 -8.50 57.97
C ARG A 418 -2.92 -9.49 56.84
N LEU A 419 -3.82 -9.63 55.87
CA LEU A 419 -3.62 -10.53 54.74
C LEU A 419 -2.46 -10.08 53.84
N THR A 420 -2.26 -8.78 53.67
CA THR A 420 -1.13 -8.23 52.91
C THR A 420 0.20 -8.63 53.56
N THR A 421 0.31 -8.54 54.88
CA THR A 421 1.50 -8.99 55.64
C THR A 421 1.78 -10.48 55.42
N GLU A 422 0.73 -11.32 55.40
CA GLU A 422 0.86 -12.75 55.10
C GLU A 422 1.35 -12.99 53.65
N VAL A 423 0.80 -12.27 52.66
CA VAL A 423 1.25 -12.36 51.26
C VAL A 423 2.72 -11.92 51.11
N GLU A 424 3.16 -10.90 51.84
CA GLU A 424 4.57 -10.49 51.85
C GLU A 424 5.51 -11.57 52.41
N GLN A 425 5.09 -12.30 53.45
CA GLN A 425 5.87 -13.40 54.01
C GLN A 425 6.01 -14.53 52.99
N ILE A 426 4.93 -14.89 52.31
CA ILE A 426 4.94 -15.88 51.22
C ILE A 426 5.83 -15.43 50.07
N PHE A 427 5.78 -14.15 49.70
CA PHE A 427 6.63 -13.61 48.64
C PHE A 427 8.13 -13.64 49.00
N LYS A 428 8.49 -13.48 50.28
CA LYS A 428 9.89 -13.65 50.72
C LYS A 428 10.40 -15.09 50.54
N LEU A 429 9.51 -16.08 50.64
CA LEU A 429 9.83 -17.49 50.37
C LEU A 429 9.91 -17.78 48.87
N HIS A 430 9.16 -17.04 48.05
CA HIS A 430 9.10 -17.17 46.59
C HIS A 430 9.42 -15.86 45.86
N PRO A 431 10.66 -15.34 45.99
CA PRO A 431 11.03 -13.99 45.55
C PRO A 431 11.02 -13.80 44.02
N ASP A 432 10.94 -14.88 43.24
CA ASP A 432 10.91 -14.85 41.77
C ASP A 432 9.48 -15.02 41.21
N ASN A 433 8.45 -15.09 42.06
CA ASN A 433 7.09 -15.36 41.61
C ASN A 433 6.36 -14.10 41.14
N SER A 434 6.18 -13.98 39.82
CA SER A 434 5.51 -12.84 39.18
C SER A 434 4.06 -12.61 39.60
N MET A 435 3.32 -13.67 39.97
CA MET A 435 1.93 -13.55 40.40
C MET A 435 1.83 -12.83 41.74
N LEU A 436 2.66 -13.23 42.71
CA LEU A 436 2.74 -12.62 44.03
C LEU A 436 3.23 -11.17 43.94
N PHE A 437 4.24 -10.90 43.10
CA PHE A 437 4.65 -9.53 42.83
C PHE A 437 3.49 -8.70 42.25
N TRP A 438 2.78 -9.24 41.25
CA TRP A 438 1.61 -8.57 40.66
C TRP A 438 0.52 -8.30 41.71
N VAL A 439 0.22 -9.25 42.60
CA VAL A 439 -0.71 -9.07 43.73
C VAL A 439 -0.27 -7.92 44.64
N LEU A 440 1.00 -7.89 45.04
CA LEU A 440 1.54 -6.87 45.93
C LEU A 440 1.47 -5.47 45.32
N LEU A 441 1.47 -5.33 43.99
CA LEU A 441 1.22 -4.03 43.33
C LEU A 441 -0.15 -3.42 43.70
N PHE A 442 -1.13 -4.23 44.11
CA PHE A 442 -2.46 -3.76 44.50
C PHE A 442 -2.68 -3.72 46.02
N LEU A 443 -1.97 -4.54 46.78
CA LEU A 443 -2.15 -4.65 48.23
C LEU A 443 -1.30 -3.67 49.03
N LYS A 444 -0.07 -3.36 48.58
CA LYS A 444 0.83 -2.47 49.31
C LYS A 444 0.34 -1.03 49.28
N GLU A 445 0.11 -0.46 50.46
CA GLU A 445 -0.28 0.94 50.60
C GLU A 445 0.75 1.92 50.00
N GLU A 446 2.05 1.59 50.13
CA GLU A 446 3.18 2.35 49.57
C GLU A 446 3.01 2.61 48.07
N TYR A 447 2.55 1.60 47.33
CA TYR A 447 2.34 1.68 45.88
C TYR A 447 1.07 2.44 45.49
N TYR A 448 0.11 2.59 46.41
CA TYR A 448 -1.06 3.43 46.19
C TYR A 448 -0.72 4.91 46.36
N GLN A 449 0.08 5.24 47.37
CA GLN A 449 0.44 6.63 47.69
C GLN A 449 1.50 7.20 46.74
N LYS A 450 2.33 6.33 46.12
CA LYS A 450 3.48 6.76 45.29
C LYS A 450 3.54 6.03 43.93
N PRO A 451 2.82 6.54 42.92
CA PRO A 451 2.80 5.95 41.57
C PRO A 451 4.18 5.81 40.91
N ALA A 452 5.11 6.72 41.20
CA ALA A 452 6.47 6.67 40.68
C ALA A 452 7.29 5.49 41.25
N GLU A 453 7.20 5.23 42.56
CA GLU A 453 7.87 4.07 43.19
C GLU A 453 7.27 2.75 42.68
N ARG A 454 5.94 2.71 42.49
CA ARG A 454 5.26 1.56 41.89
C ARG A 454 5.71 1.31 40.45
N LEU A 455 5.85 2.36 39.63
CA LEU A 455 6.36 2.24 38.27
C LEU A 455 7.81 1.74 38.25
N GLU A 456 8.61 2.16 39.23
CA GLU A 456 10.00 1.71 39.35
C GLU A 456 10.10 0.24 39.75
N ALA A 457 9.26 -0.21 40.68
CA ALA A 457 9.16 -1.63 41.03
C ALA A 457 8.80 -2.47 39.80
N ILE A 458 7.84 -2.01 38.98
CA ILE A 458 7.49 -2.69 37.72
C ILE A 458 8.66 -2.67 36.73
N ARG A 459 9.37 -1.55 36.60
CA ARG A 459 10.54 -1.41 35.73
C ARG A 459 11.63 -2.41 36.11
N ASP A 460 11.92 -2.55 37.39
CA ASP A 460 12.93 -3.48 37.89
C ASP A 460 12.49 -4.93 37.71
N TRP A 461 11.22 -5.24 37.96
CA TRP A 461 10.68 -6.59 37.72
C TRP A 461 10.73 -7.00 36.24
N MET A 462 10.42 -6.06 35.33
CA MET A 462 10.43 -6.29 33.88
C MET A 462 11.82 -6.55 33.28
N ARG A 463 12.88 -6.45 34.09
CA ARG A 463 14.20 -6.95 33.72
C ARG A 463 14.23 -8.48 33.70
N TYR A 464 13.42 -9.13 34.54
CA TYR A 464 13.36 -10.57 34.71
C TYR A 464 12.16 -11.18 33.97
N ASP A 465 10.96 -10.62 34.14
CA ASP A 465 9.73 -11.11 33.50
C ASP A 465 9.05 -10.04 32.65
N ASN A 466 8.89 -10.33 31.36
CA ASN A 466 8.24 -9.46 30.37
C ASN A 466 6.78 -9.85 30.09
N SER A 467 6.09 -10.37 31.09
CA SER A 467 4.68 -10.72 31.01
C SER A 467 3.81 -9.52 30.59
N PRO A 468 2.85 -9.69 29.65
CA PRO A 468 1.98 -8.61 29.18
C PRO A 468 1.13 -7.92 30.27
N TYR A 469 0.92 -8.57 31.43
CA TYR A 469 0.27 -7.94 32.58
C TYR A 469 1.08 -6.74 33.10
N PHE A 470 2.42 -6.81 33.14
CA PHE A 470 3.26 -5.71 33.61
C PHE A 470 3.33 -4.54 32.64
N TYR A 471 3.25 -4.81 31.33
CA TYR A 471 3.09 -3.75 30.34
C TYR A 471 1.79 -2.97 30.55
N LEU A 472 0.70 -3.70 30.84
CA LEU A 472 -0.59 -3.11 31.12
C LEU A 472 -0.53 -2.27 32.40
N GLU A 473 0.04 -2.78 33.50
CA GLU A 473 0.13 -2.00 34.75
C GLU A 473 1.02 -0.76 34.60
N ALA A 474 2.17 -0.86 33.93
CA ALA A 474 3.02 0.29 33.64
C ALA A 474 2.30 1.32 32.75
N TYR A 475 1.60 0.85 31.72
CA TYR A 475 0.79 1.71 30.86
C TYR A 475 -0.29 2.44 31.66
N TYR A 476 -0.98 1.78 32.59
CA TYR A 476 -2.02 2.44 33.39
C TYR A 476 -1.49 3.57 34.25
N LEU A 477 -0.33 3.39 34.88
CA LEU A 477 0.28 4.44 35.68
C LEU A 477 0.62 5.65 34.80
N ILE A 478 1.24 5.40 33.64
CA ILE A 478 1.57 6.45 32.65
C ILE A 478 0.31 7.10 32.06
N TRP A 479 -0.75 6.33 31.86
CA TRP A 479 -2.02 6.84 31.34
C TRP A 479 -2.74 7.74 32.36
N GLN A 480 -2.65 7.41 33.64
CA GLN A 480 -3.19 8.24 34.73
C GLN A 480 -2.37 9.51 34.94
N ASP A 481 -1.04 9.38 34.91
CA ASP A 481 -0.11 10.50 35.03
C ASP A 481 1.00 10.40 33.96
N PRO A 482 0.82 11.08 32.81
CA PRO A 482 1.82 11.09 31.74
C PRO A 482 3.19 11.62 32.16
N TYR A 483 3.27 12.47 33.21
CA TYR A 483 4.55 13.03 33.66
C TYR A 483 5.49 11.99 34.27
N LEU A 484 4.98 10.80 34.64
CA LEU A 484 5.81 9.65 35.02
C LEU A 484 6.77 9.23 33.88
N LEU A 485 6.45 9.56 32.62
CA LEU A 485 7.41 9.54 31.53
C LEU A 485 8.37 10.73 31.65
N ALA A 486 9.38 10.59 32.50
CA ALA A 486 10.42 11.61 32.68
C ALA A 486 11.59 11.46 31.69
N ARG A 487 11.75 10.29 31.06
CA ARG A 487 12.86 9.99 30.15
C ARG A 487 12.47 8.99 29.07
N LEU A 488 13.26 8.93 27.99
CA LEU A 488 13.14 7.93 26.94
C LEU A 488 14.29 6.93 27.01
N GLY A 489 14.23 6.03 27.99
CA GLY A 489 15.11 4.87 28.16
C GLY A 489 14.54 3.61 27.52
N SER A 490 15.23 2.47 27.71
CA SER A 490 14.84 1.18 27.12
C SER A 490 13.48 0.69 27.62
N PHE A 491 13.17 0.91 28.90
CA PHE A 491 11.88 0.59 29.51
C PHE A 491 10.75 1.43 28.89
N GLU A 492 10.88 2.76 28.89
CA GLU A 492 9.83 3.66 28.41
C GLU A 492 9.55 3.45 26.92
N VAL A 493 10.59 3.27 26.11
CA VAL A 493 10.44 2.94 24.68
C VAL A 493 9.69 1.62 24.50
N ARG A 494 9.93 0.62 25.35
CA ARG A 494 9.24 -0.68 25.27
C ARG A 494 7.75 -0.55 25.61
N ILE A 495 7.41 0.21 26.65
CA ILE A 495 6.02 0.52 27.00
C ILE A 495 5.34 1.31 25.87
N LEU A 496 5.99 2.36 25.35
CA LEU A 496 5.44 3.17 24.25
C LEU A 496 5.23 2.35 22.96
N TYR A 497 6.15 1.44 22.63
CA TYR A 497 5.99 0.53 21.50
C TYR A 497 4.80 -0.42 21.72
N TRP A 498 4.65 -0.97 22.93
CA TRP A 498 3.51 -1.80 23.28
C TRP A 498 2.19 -1.01 23.18
N THR A 499 2.14 0.21 23.74
CA THR A 499 1.01 1.15 23.65
C THR A 499 0.62 1.45 22.19
N ALA A 500 1.60 1.70 21.33
CA ALA A 500 1.37 1.95 19.91
C ALA A 500 0.89 0.69 19.16
N ARG A 501 1.49 -0.48 19.44
CA ARG A 501 1.10 -1.77 18.85
C ARG A 501 -0.35 -2.12 19.21
N TRP A 502 -0.75 -1.84 20.43
CA TRP A 502 -2.11 -2.05 20.91
C TRP A 502 -3.07 -0.93 20.50
N GLY A 503 -2.61 0.18 19.91
CA GLY A 503 -3.49 1.26 19.45
C GLY A 503 -4.17 2.03 20.59
N ILE A 504 -3.49 2.14 21.74
CA ILE A 504 -3.99 2.79 22.96
C ILE A 504 -3.18 4.05 23.31
N MET A 505 -2.52 4.65 22.32
CA MET A 505 -1.78 5.90 22.49
C MET A 505 -2.76 7.06 22.68
N THR A 506 -2.69 7.77 23.82
CA THR A 506 -3.51 8.95 24.07
C THR A 506 -2.78 10.23 23.65
N ARG A 507 -3.55 11.32 23.48
CA ARG A 507 -3.00 12.64 23.14
C ARG A 507 -2.00 13.12 24.18
N ASP A 508 -2.29 12.95 25.47
CA ASP A 508 -1.45 13.46 26.56
C ASP A 508 -0.11 12.73 26.64
N ILE A 509 -0.12 11.40 26.47
CA ILE A 509 1.11 10.60 26.35
C ILE A 509 1.92 11.04 25.12
N ALA A 510 1.25 11.26 23.98
CA ALA A 510 1.93 11.70 22.76
C ALA A 510 2.57 13.09 22.90
N ILE A 511 1.90 14.02 23.59
CA ILE A 511 2.44 15.36 23.91
C ILE A 511 3.68 15.23 24.79
N GLN A 512 3.62 14.43 25.86
CA GLN A 512 4.75 14.22 26.76
C GLN A 512 5.96 13.64 26.02
N VAL A 513 5.74 12.62 25.16
CA VAL A 513 6.80 12.02 24.34
C VAL A 513 7.42 13.03 23.37
N ALA A 514 6.60 13.89 22.73
CA ALA A 514 7.09 14.93 21.83
C ALA A 514 7.96 15.97 22.55
N GLY A 515 7.62 16.32 23.79
CA GLY A 515 8.44 17.16 24.67
C GLY A 515 9.82 16.56 24.92
N LEU A 516 9.87 15.30 25.37
CA LEU A 516 11.12 14.58 25.64
C LEU A 516 12.02 14.40 24.41
N ILE A 517 11.44 14.19 23.23
CA ILE A 517 12.19 14.10 21.96
C ILE A 517 12.82 15.45 21.61
N SER A 518 12.10 16.55 21.84
CA SER A 518 12.57 17.91 21.56
C SER A 518 13.71 18.31 22.51
N GLU A 519 13.62 17.93 23.79
CA GLU A 519 14.71 18.10 24.75
C GLU A 519 15.96 17.27 24.38
N LYS A 520 15.81 16.01 23.95
CA LYS A 520 16.94 15.19 23.47
C LYS A 520 17.63 15.80 22.24
N LYS A 521 16.88 16.40 21.31
CA LYS A 521 17.45 17.12 20.15
C LYS A 521 18.19 18.40 20.57
N ASN A 522 17.71 19.11 21.58
CA ASN A 522 18.40 20.29 22.11
C ASN A 522 19.67 19.92 22.89
N ILE A 523 19.67 18.82 23.64
CA ILE A 523 20.86 18.31 24.34
C ILE A 523 21.95 17.90 23.34
N ILE A 524 21.61 17.21 22.25
CA ILE A 524 22.58 16.86 21.19
C ILE A 524 23.16 18.12 20.53
N ARG A 525 22.35 19.18 20.36
CA ARG A 525 22.85 20.49 19.89
C ARG A 525 23.77 21.18 20.90
N PHE A 526 23.52 21.06 22.20
CA PHE A 526 24.38 21.66 23.24
C PHE A 526 25.75 20.96 23.36
N TYR A 527 25.83 19.64 23.16
CA TYR A 527 27.11 18.90 23.14
C TYR A 527 27.92 19.08 21.85
N THR A 528 27.40 19.83 20.86
CA THR A 528 28.14 20.16 19.62
C THR A 528 28.69 21.60 19.64
N ILE A 529 28.67 22.28 20.80
CA ILE A 529 29.17 23.66 20.97
C ILE A 529 30.17 23.76 22.15
N PHE A 530 30.99 22.73 22.37
CA PHE A 530 32.23 22.84 23.14
C PHE A 530 33.37 22.09 22.46
#